data_AF-A0A0B8PC12-F1
#
_entry.id   AF-A0A0B8PC12-F1
#
_cell.length_a   1.000
_cell.length_b   1.000
_cell.length_c   1.000
_cell.angle_alpha   90.00
_cell.angle_beta   90.00
_cell.angle_gamma   90.00
#
_symmetry.space_group_name_H-M   'P 1'
#
loop_
_entity.id
_entity.type
_entity.pdbx_description
1 polymer ?
#
loop_
_entity_poly.entity_id
_entity_poly.type
_entity_poly.pdbx_seq_one_letter_code
_entity_poly.pdbx_strand_id
1 'polypeptide(L)'
;MSETLLALIAFSPIVVAAILLVGLNWPAKRAMPVAFGLTVLIAIAFWDMSTNRVIASIFQGLGITVAVLWIIFGAIFLLNTLKHTGAISTIRNGFTNISPDRRVQAIIIAWCFGSFIEGASGFGTPAAIAAPLLVAIGFPALAAVLMGMMIQSTPVSFGAVGTPIIVGVNRGLDTNKISEALLANGSSWDAYLQQITSSVALIHACVGTLMPVLMAMMLTRFFGKNRSWKEGLDILPFAIFAGLAFTVPYALTGIFLGAEFPSLVGGLLGLAIVVFAAKRGFLVPDSQWDFEDEKNWPAEWLGSLKIDLKQESNKSMSMAMAWAPTCYWP
;
A
#
# COMPACT_ATOMS: atom_id res chain seq x y z
N MET A 1 18.28 32.86 11.80
CA MET A 1 16.83 32.66 11.60
C MET A 1 16.31 31.79 12.72
N SER A 2 15.05 31.93 13.16
CA SER A 2 14.50 31.00 14.17
C SER A 2 14.40 29.59 13.58
N GLU A 3 14.57 28.57 14.40
CA GLU A 3 14.44 27.16 13.98
C GLU A 3 13.07 26.90 13.36
N THR A 4 12.02 27.52 13.91
CA THR A 4 10.66 27.45 13.35
C THR A 4 10.59 27.99 11.93
N LEU A 5 11.25 29.11 11.63
CA LEU A 5 11.26 29.68 10.29
C LEU A 5 12.00 28.75 9.31
N LEU A 6 13.14 28.19 9.72
CA LEU A 6 13.89 27.23 8.92
C LEU A 6 13.05 25.97 8.64
N ALA A 7 12.33 25.47 9.64
CA ALA A 7 11.42 24.33 9.48
C ALA A 7 10.27 24.63 8.50
N LEU A 8 9.66 25.82 8.59
CA LEU A 8 8.60 26.23 7.66
C LEU A 8 9.11 26.36 6.22
N ILE A 9 10.31 26.91 6.02
CA ILE A 9 10.89 27.03 4.68
C ILE A 9 11.22 25.65 4.13
N ALA A 10 11.82 24.75 4.93
CA ALA A 10 12.10 23.38 4.53
C ALA A 10 10.83 22.59 4.18
N PHE A 11 9.71 22.89 4.84
CA PHE A 11 8.42 22.26 4.58
C PHE A 11 7.71 22.82 3.34
N SER A 12 8.04 24.05 2.90
CA SER A 12 7.32 24.75 1.84
C SER A 12 7.24 24.04 0.48
N PRO A 13 8.26 23.28 -0.01
CA PRO A 13 8.12 22.52 -1.26
C PRO A 13 7.03 21.45 -1.19
N ILE A 14 6.85 20.83 -0.02
CA ILE A 14 5.82 19.81 0.23
C ILE A 14 4.44 20.47 0.20
N VAL A 15 4.29 21.63 0.85
CA VAL A 15 3.05 22.41 0.84
C VAL A 15 2.67 22.83 -0.58
N VAL A 16 3.64 23.31 -1.37
CA VAL A 16 3.40 23.68 -2.76
C VAL A 16 2.99 22.46 -3.58
N ALA A 17 3.67 21.32 -3.44
CA ALA A 17 3.27 20.09 -4.12
C ALA A 17 1.84 19.68 -3.74
N ALA A 18 1.46 19.75 -2.46
CA ALA A 18 0.12 19.44 -1.99
C ALA A 18 -0.94 20.39 -2.56
N ILE A 19 -0.69 21.70 -2.58
CA ILE A 19 -1.60 22.69 -3.16
C ILE A 19 -1.77 22.44 -4.66
N LEU A 20 -0.69 22.20 -5.40
CA LEU A 20 -0.75 21.98 -6.84
C LEU A 20 -1.47 20.66 -7.17
N LEU A 21 -1.16 19.56 -6.48
CA LEU A 21 -1.71 18.24 -6.75
C LEU A 21 -3.15 18.08 -6.24
N VAL A 22 -3.42 18.47 -5.00
CA VAL A 22 -4.71 18.22 -4.33
C VAL A 22 -5.65 19.42 -4.47
N GLY A 23 -5.12 20.64 -4.29
CA GLY A 23 -5.92 21.86 -4.37
C GLY A 23 -6.29 22.23 -5.81
N LEU A 24 -5.30 22.24 -6.70
CA LEU A 24 -5.47 22.66 -8.10
C LEU A 24 -5.64 21.49 -9.07
N ASN A 25 -5.54 20.24 -8.60
CA ASN A 25 -5.64 19.03 -9.42
C ASN A 25 -4.67 19.02 -10.62
N TRP A 26 -3.48 19.61 -10.47
CA TRP A 26 -2.47 19.58 -11.52
C TRP A 26 -1.89 18.17 -11.65
N PRO A 27 -1.61 17.71 -12.89
CA PRO A 27 -0.91 16.45 -13.07
C PRO A 27 0.50 16.55 -12.47
N ALA A 28 0.97 15.45 -11.86
CA ALA A 28 2.30 15.40 -11.23
C ALA A 28 3.45 15.81 -12.16
N LYS A 29 3.32 15.52 -13.47
CA LYS A 29 4.26 15.96 -14.51
C LYS A 29 4.48 17.49 -14.53
N ARG A 30 3.49 18.28 -14.11
CA ARG A 30 3.58 19.75 -14.02
C ARG A 30 3.89 20.21 -12.59
N ALA A 31 3.29 19.60 -11.58
CA ALA A 31 3.44 20.02 -10.19
C ALA A 31 4.87 19.74 -9.64
N MET A 32 5.43 18.57 -9.93
CA MET A 32 6.72 18.16 -9.35
C MET A 32 7.90 19.01 -9.82
N PRO A 33 8.01 19.43 -11.10
CA PRO A 33 9.04 20.37 -11.52
C PRO A 33 8.97 21.73 -10.80
N VAL A 34 7.77 22.21 -10.46
CA VAL A 34 7.60 23.47 -9.71
C VAL A 34 8.12 23.32 -8.29
N ALA A 35 7.73 22.24 -7.60
CA ALA A 35 8.24 21.94 -6.26
C ALA A 35 9.76 21.76 -6.26
N PHE A 36 10.32 21.09 -7.27
CA PHE A 36 11.76 20.92 -7.45
C PHE A 36 12.48 22.27 -7.66
N GLY A 37 11.96 23.15 -8.51
CA GLY A 37 12.52 24.50 -8.72
C GLY A 37 12.54 25.31 -7.44
N LEU A 38 11.47 25.23 -6.64
CA LEU A 38 11.41 25.85 -5.31
C LEU A 38 12.47 25.27 -4.37
N THR A 39 12.63 23.95 -4.32
CA THR A 39 13.67 23.29 -3.50
C THR A 39 15.08 23.77 -3.88
N VAL A 40 15.38 23.89 -5.18
CA VAL A 40 16.67 24.39 -5.66
C VAL A 40 16.89 25.85 -5.23
N LEU A 41 15.87 26.70 -5.38
CA LEU A 41 15.93 28.09 -4.95
C LEU A 41 16.18 28.20 -3.44
N ILE A 42 15.49 27.39 -2.65
CA ILE A 42 15.66 27.34 -1.20
C ILE A 42 17.06 26.88 -0.81
N ALA A 43 17.57 25.82 -1.46
CA ALA A 43 18.90 25.28 -1.21
C ALA A 43 20.00 26.34 -1.38
N ILE A 44 19.90 27.17 -2.43
CA ILE A 44 20.89 28.21 -2.73
C ILE A 44 20.68 29.43 -1.82
N ALA A 45 19.44 29.89 -1.66
CA ALA A 45 19.14 31.20 -1.03
C ALA A 45 19.06 31.15 0.50
N PHE A 46 18.73 30.00 1.10
CA PHE A 46 18.49 29.89 2.55
C PHE A 46 19.42 28.90 3.26
N TRP A 47 20.02 27.96 2.52
CA TRP A 47 20.98 26.98 3.05
C TRP A 47 22.41 27.22 2.56
N ASP A 48 22.64 28.29 1.79
CA ASP A 48 23.95 28.67 1.24
C ASP A 48 24.67 27.50 0.54
N MET A 49 23.91 26.59 -0.10
CA MET A 49 24.48 25.46 -0.81
C MET A 49 25.18 25.96 -2.07
N SER A 50 26.45 25.54 -2.26
CA SER A 50 27.17 25.84 -3.50
C SER A 50 26.46 25.24 -4.71
N THR A 51 26.49 25.94 -5.84
CA THR A 51 25.87 25.47 -7.09
C THR A 51 26.38 24.09 -7.50
N ASN A 52 27.67 23.81 -7.28
CA ASN A 52 28.26 22.49 -7.54
C ASN A 52 27.61 21.40 -6.68
N ARG A 53 27.34 21.66 -5.40
CA ARG A 53 26.66 20.70 -4.52
C ARG A 53 25.22 20.47 -4.98
N VAL A 54 24.51 21.52 -5.39
CA VAL A 54 23.14 21.40 -5.93
C VAL A 54 23.13 20.52 -7.18
N ILE A 55 24.02 20.79 -8.15
CA ILE A 55 24.13 19.98 -9.38
C ILE A 55 24.46 18.51 -9.05
N ALA A 56 25.40 18.28 -8.14
CA ALA A 56 25.74 16.93 -7.69
C ALA A 56 24.54 16.21 -7.07
N SER A 57 23.76 16.89 -6.22
CA SER A 57 22.52 16.35 -5.64
C SER A 57 21.46 16.03 -6.69
N ILE A 58 21.35 16.82 -7.77
CA ILE A 58 20.45 16.54 -8.89
C ILE A 58 20.85 15.22 -9.58
N PHE A 59 22.13 15.05 -9.92
CA PHE A 59 22.61 13.80 -10.53
C PHE A 59 22.44 12.59 -9.62
N GLN A 60 22.70 12.75 -8.31
CA GLN A 60 22.44 11.72 -7.33
C GLN A 60 20.96 11.33 -7.28
N GLY A 61 20.05 12.33 -7.32
CA GLY A 61 18.60 12.12 -7.38
C GLY A 61 18.16 11.39 -8.65
N LEU A 62 18.75 11.70 -9.80
CA LEU A 62 18.51 10.96 -11.05
C LEU A 62 18.98 9.51 -10.95
N GLY A 63 20.14 9.26 -10.33
CA GLY A 63 20.62 7.90 -10.07
C GLY A 63 19.68 7.08 -9.16
N ILE A 64 19.17 7.71 -8.09
CA ILE A 64 18.13 7.12 -7.23
C ILE A 64 16.87 6.81 -8.06
N THR A 65 16.46 7.73 -8.92
CA THR A 65 15.27 7.57 -9.77
C THR A 65 15.40 6.36 -10.68
N VAL A 66 16.57 6.14 -11.29
CA VAL A 66 16.82 4.94 -12.13
C VAL A 66 16.67 3.65 -11.31
N ALA A 67 17.22 3.61 -10.09
CA ALA A 67 17.08 2.45 -9.21
C ALA A 67 15.61 2.17 -8.84
N VAL A 68 14.84 3.21 -8.54
CA VAL A 68 13.40 3.09 -8.26
C VAL A 68 12.64 2.60 -9.49
N LEU A 69 12.92 3.17 -10.67
CA LEU A 69 12.30 2.74 -11.94
C LEU A 69 12.62 1.29 -12.26
N TRP A 70 13.80 0.78 -11.91
CA TRP A 70 14.17 -0.62 -12.09
C TRP A 70 13.31 -1.57 -11.23
N ILE A 71 13.05 -1.21 -9.97
CA ILE A 71 12.15 -1.97 -9.08
C ILE A 71 10.73 -1.97 -9.64
N ILE A 72 10.21 -0.80 -10.01
CA ILE A 72 8.87 -0.65 -10.58
C ILE A 72 8.75 -1.44 -11.89
N PHE A 73 9.77 -1.40 -12.75
CA PHE A 73 9.80 -2.18 -13.98
C PHE A 73 9.68 -3.68 -13.70
N GLY A 74 10.48 -4.23 -12.78
CA GLY A 74 10.41 -5.63 -12.38
C GLY A 74 9.03 -6.02 -11.83
N ALA A 75 8.45 -5.18 -10.97
CA ALA A 75 7.14 -5.41 -10.39
C ALA A 75 6.00 -5.37 -11.44
N ILE A 76 6.00 -4.37 -12.33
CA ILE A 76 5.00 -4.23 -13.40
C ILE A 76 5.17 -5.34 -14.43
N PHE A 77 6.41 -5.72 -14.76
CA PHE A 77 6.69 -6.84 -15.65
C PHE A 77 6.13 -8.15 -15.08
N LEU A 78 6.38 -8.44 -13.81
CA LEU A 78 5.81 -9.60 -13.12
C LEU A 78 4.29 -9.54 -13.10
N LEU A 79 3.70 -8.40 -12.75
CA LEU A 79 2.25 -8.21 -12.71
C LEU A 79 1.60 -8.44 -14.08
N ASN A 80 2.15 -7.84 -15.14
CA ASN A 80 1.64 -8.01 -16.50
C ASN A 80 1.81 -9.46 -16.97
N THR A 81 2.91 -10.11 -16.60
CA THR A 81 3.10 -11.54 -16.86
C THR A 81 1.99 -12.36 -16.19
N LEU A 82 1.73 -12.15 -14.89
CA LEU A 82 0.66 -12.82 -14.15
C LEU A 82 -0.74 -12.54 -14.74
N LYS A 83 -0.95 -11.34 -15.29
CA LYS A 83 -2.19 -10.98 -15.99
C LYS A 83 -2.33 -11.75 -17.30
N HIS A 84 -1.28 -11.80 -18.11
CA HIS A 84 -1.30 -12.47 -19.42
C HIS A 84 -1.32 -14.01 -19.31
N THR A 85 -0.76 -14.60 -18.25
CA THR A 85 -0.79 -16.05 -18.02
C THR A 85 -2.12 -16.55 -17.47
N GLY A 86 -3.00 -15.67 -16.98
CA GLY A 86 -4.24 -16.05 -16.29
C GLY A 86 -4.06 -16.38 -14.80
N ALA A 87 -2.87 -16.14 -14.23
CA ALA A 87 -2.63 -16.36 -12.81
C ALA A 87 -3.49 -15.45 -11.94
N ILE A 88 -3.62 -14.17 -12.31
CA ILE A 88 -4.48 -13.21 -11.58
C ILE A 88 -5.95 -13.67 -11.63
N SER A 89 -6.43 -14.18 -12.76
CA SER A 89 -7.81 -14.68 -12.86
C SER A 89 -8.03 -15.96 -12.03
N THR A 90 -7.06 -16.87 -11.97
CA THR A 90 -7.13 -18.05 -11.09
C THR A 90 -7.13 -17.64 -9.62
N ILE A 91 -6.30 -16.67 -9.24
CA ILE A 91 -6.27 -16.12 -7.88
C ILE A 91 -7.62 -15.45 -7.55
N ARG A 92 -8.17 -14.64 -8.47
CA ARG A 92 -9.49 -14.01 -8.36
C ARG A 92 -10.60 -15.03 -8.12
N ASN A 93 -10.69 -16.04 -8.98
CA ASN A 93 -11.72 -17.07 -8.91
C ASN A 93 -11.58 -17.89 -7.60
N GLY A 94 -10.36 -17.97 -7.07
CA GLY A 94 -10.09 -18.54 -5.76
C GLY A 94 -10.72 -17.78 -4.60
N PHE A 95 -10.90 -16.45 -4.73
CA PHE A 95 -11.45 -15.59 -3.68
C PHE A 95 -13.00 -15.55 -3.68
N THR A 96 -13.64 -15.64 -4.83
CA THR A 96 -15.11 -15.61 -4.96
C THR A 96 -15.81 -16.75 -4.21
N ASN A 97 -15.15 -17.90 -4.02
CA ASN A 97 -15.72 -19.07 -3.35
C ASN A 97 -15.30 -19.22 -1.87
N ILE A 98 -14.69 -18.19 -1.26
CA ILE A 98 -14.22 -18.29 0.13
C ILE A 98 -15.33 -18.00 1.13
N SER A 99 -16.06 -16.90 0.93
CA SER A 99 -17.11 -16.47 1.84
C SER A 99 -18.19 -15.72 1.06
N PRO A 100 -19.47 -15.91 1.39
CA PRO A 100 -20.55 -15.10 0.84
C PRO A 100 -20.57 -13.66 1.41
N ASP A 101 -19.88 -13.41 2.52
CA ASP A 101 -19.88 -12.10 3.16
C ASP A 101 -18.92 -11.11 2.45
N ARG A 102 -19.45 -9.97 2.00
CA ARG A 102 -18.66 -8.97 1.27
C ARG A 102 -17.60 -8.31 2.14
N ARG A 103 -17.81 -8.18 3.44
CA ARG A 103 -16.81 -7.60 4.35
C ARG A 103 -15.60 -8.54 4.44
N VAL A 104 -15.83 -9.85 4.52
CA VAL A 104 -14.76 -10.88 4.49
C VAL A 104 -13.98 -10.82 3.16
N GLN A 105 -14.69 -10.76 2.03
CA GLN A 105 -14.06 -10.64 0.71
C GLN A 105 -13.18 -9.39 0.60
N ALA A 106 -13.67 -8.24 1.10
CA ALA A 106 -12.91 -6.99 1.13
C ALA A 106 -11.63 -7.11 1.96
N ILE A 107 -11.70 -7.74 3.13
CA ILE A 107 -10.51 -7.96 3.98
C ILE A 107 -9.50 -8.87 3.26
N ILE A 108 -9.93 -9.96 2.65
CA ILE A 108 -9.01 -10.86 1.94
C ILE A 108 -8.35 -10.16 0.75
N ILE A 109 -9.14 -9.46 -0.07
CA ILE A 109 -8.67 -8.88 -1.33
C ILE A 109 -7.98 -7.54 -1.12
N ALA A 110 -8.66 -6.59 -0.50
CA ALA A 110 -8.13 -5.25 -0.35
C ALA A 110 -7.10 -5.19 0.79
N TRP A 111 -7.33 -5.83 1.93
CA TRP A 111 -6.33 -5.78 3.02
C TRP A 111 -5.19 -6.77 2.81
N CYS A 112 -5.42 -8.08 2.82
CA CYS A 112 -4.34 -9.06 2.79
C CYS A 112 -3.60 -9.11 1.44
N PHE A 113 -4.34 -9.39 0.35
CA PHE A 113 -3.74 -9.49 -0.98
C PHE A 113 -3.17 -8.16 -1.44
N GLY A 114 -3.90 -7.06 -1.26
CA GLY A 114 -3.38 -5.75 -1.59
C GLY A 114 -2.11 -5.39 -0.80
N SER A 115 -1.99 -5.78 0.48
CA SER A 115 -0.81 -5.41 1.28
C SER A 115 0.43 -6.17 0.81
N PHE A 116 0.24 -7.40 0.37
CA PHE A 116 1.28 -8.17 -0.33
C PHE A 116 1.73 -7.47 -1.61
N ILE A 117 0.78 -7.01 -2.44
CA ILE A 117 1.08 -6.24 -3.64
C ILE A 117 1.84 -4.95 -3.30
N GLU A 118 1.43 -4.21 -2.28
CA GLU A 118 2.13 -2.99 -1.84
C GLU A 118 3.57 -3.31 -1.44
N GLY A 119 3.77 -4.38 -0.66
CA GLY A 119 5.10 -4.83 -0.27
C GLY A 119 6.00 -5.16 -1.46
N ALA A 120 5.47 -5.84 -2.47
CA ALA A 120 6.22 -6.23 -3.66
C ALA A 120 6.50 -5.07 -4.64
N SER A 121 5.51 -4.19 -4.86
CA SER A 121 5.53 -3.20 -5.95
C SER A 121 5.59 -1.75 -5.48
N GLY A 122 4.97 -1.44 -4.35
CA GLY A 122 4.84 -0.10 -3.78
C GLY A 122 4.00 0.88 -4.61
N PHE A 123 4.09 2.16 -4.27
CA PHE A 123 3.65 3.31 -5.09
C PHE A 123 2.17 3.32 -5.47
N GLY A 124 1.28 2.81 -4.62
CA GLY A 124 -0.16 2.86 -4.89
C GLY A 124 -0.67 1.76 -5.83
N THR A 125 0.18 0.81 -6.22
CA THR A 125 -0.16 -0.32 -7.09
C THR A 125 -1.37 -1.14 -6.61
N PRO A 126 -1.60 -1.39 -5.31
CA PRO A 126 -2.80 -2.09 -4.84
C PRO A 126 -4.10 -1.43 -5.26
N ALA A 127 -4.17 -0.10 -5.31
CA ALA A 127 -5.38 0.59 -5.76
C ALA A 127 -5.70 0.24 -7.22
N ALA A 128 -4.66 0.10 -8.06
CA ALA A 128 -4.80 -0.23 -9.47
C ALA A 128 -5.18 -1.71 -9.72
N ILE A 129 -4.94 -2.61 -8.76
CA ILE A 129 -5.20 -4.06 -8.90
C ILE A 129 -6.39 -4.51 -8.07
N ALA A 130 -6.41 -4.20 -6.78
CA ALA A 130 -7.43 -4.65 -5.85
C ALA A 130 -8.80 -4.02 -6.14
N ALA A 131 -8.86 -2.76 -6.55
CA ALA A 131 -10.15 -2.12 -6.86
C ALA A 131 -10.84 -2.77 -8.08
N PRO A 132 -10.20 -2.95 -9.26
CA PRO A 132 -10.81 -3.71 -10.36
C PRO A 132 -11.20 -5.14 -9.98
N LEU A 133 -10.41 -5.78 -9.12
CA LEU A 133 -10.69 -7.13 -8.63
C LEU A 133 -11.98 -7.18 -7.78
N LEU A 134 -12.17 -6.20 -6.89
CA LEU A 134 -13.39 -6.05 -6.10
C LEU A 134 -14.62 -5.79 -6.99
N VAL A 135 -14.48 -4.91 -8.00
CA VAL A 135 -15.57 -4.66 -8.96
C VAL A 135 -15.93 -5.94 -9.72
N ALA A 136 -14.94 -6.72 -10.15
CA ALA A 136 -15.16 -7.95 -10.90
C ALA A 136 -15.93 -9.03 -10.12
N ILE A 137 -15.90 -8.98 -8.79
CA ILE A 137 -16.64 -9.93 -7.94
C ILE A 137 -17.98 -9.37 -7.45
N GLY A 138 -18.36 -8.15 -7.87
CA GLY A 138 -19.68 -7.56 -7.61
C GLY A 138 -19.70 -6.41 -6.60
N PHE A 139 -18.56 -5.79 -6.28
CA PHE A 139 -18.57 -4.57 -5.47
C PHE A 139 -18.96 -3.36 -6.31
N PRO A 140 -19.69 -2.37 -5.73
CA PRO A 140 -19.85 -1.07 -6.36
C PRO A 140 -18.49 -0.42 -6.64
N ALA A 141 -18.34 0.27 -7.78
CA ALA A 141 -17.06 0.84 -8.20
C ALA A 141 -16.50 1.82 -7.17
N LEU A 142 -17.36 2.67 -6.59
CA LEU A 142 -16.95 3.61 -5.55
C LEU A 142 -16.47 2.89 -4.27
N ALA A 143 -17.14 1.80 -3.87
CA ALA A 143 -16.72 0.99 -2.73
C ALA A 143 -15.35 0.35 -2.97
N ALA A 144 -15.12 -0.15 -4.18
CA ALA A 144 -13.87 -0.75 -4.57
C ALA A 144 -12.71 0.27 -4.57
N VAL A 145 -12.94 1.49 -5.07
CA VAL A 145 -11.96 2.59 -5.00
C VAL A 145 -11.67 2.97 -3.55
N LEU A 146 -12.70 3.10 -2.71
CA LEU A 146 -12.54 3.41 -1.29
C LEU A 146 -11.70 2.33 -0.58
N MET A 147 -11.98 1.04 -0.81
CA MET A 147 -11.16 -0.06 -0.29
C MET A 147 -9.72 -0.01 -0.81
N GLY A 148 -9.54 0.25 -2.11
CA GLY A 148 -8.23 0.39 -2.74
C GLY A 148 -7.42 1.59 -2.24
N MET A 149 -8.06 2.63 -1.72
CA MET A 149 -7.39 3.76 -1.08
C MET A 149 -7.07 3.49 0.39
N MET A 150 -7.97 2.84 1.13
CA MET A 150 -7.76 2.55 2.57
C MET A 150 -6.54 1.66 2.83
N ILE A 151 -6.17 0.83 1.86
CA ILE A 151 -4.97 0.00 1.96
C ILE A 151 -3.67 0.81 1.93
N GLN A 152 -3.69 2.04 1.41
CA GLN A 152 -2.54 2.95 1.38
C GLN A 152 -2.27 3.54 2.77
N SER A 153 -2.15 2.66 3.76
CA SER A 153 -2.04 2.95 5.19
C SER A 153 -0.86 2.21 5.81
N THR A 154 -1.05 0.99 6.29
CA THR A 154 -0.04 0.22 7.06
C THR A 154 1.12 -0.32 6.22
N PRO A 155 0.88 -0.95 5.05
CA PRO A 155 1.98 -1.56 4.29
C PRO A 155 2.90 -0.56 3.58
N VAL A 156 2.52 0.71 3.47
CA VAL A 156 3.20 1.68 2.58
C VAL A 156 4.63 2.02 3.03
N SER A 157 4.90 2.05 4.34
CA SER A 157 6.22 2.40 4.86
C SER A 157 7.30 1.38 4.53
N PHE A 158 6.90 0.15 4.17
CA PHE A 158 7.80 -0.90 3.70
C PHE A 158 7.43 -1.37 2.28
N GLY A 159 6.67 -0.55 1.55
CA GLY A 159 6.32 -0.82 0.16
C GLY A 159 7.55 -0.80 -0.75
N ALA A 160 7.44 -1.47 -1.90
CA ALA A 160 8.56 -1.68 -2.84
C ALA A 160 9.82 -2.17 -2.11
N VAL A 161 9.67 -3.23 -1.31
CA VAL A 161 10.77 -3.88 -0.59
C VAL A 161 11.54 -2.89 0.29
N GLY A 162 10.83 -2.12 1.12
CA GLY A 162 11.44 -1.22 2.10
C GLY A 162 12.00 0.10 1.54
N THR A 163 11.73 0.43 0.28
CA THR A 163 12.26 1.65 -0.38
C THR A 163 12.07 2.94 0.44
N PRO A 164 10.93 3.21 1.10
CA PRO A 164 10.77 4.43 1.91
C PRO A 164 11.80 4.54 3.06
N ILE A 165 12.19 3.43 3.67
CA ILE A 165 13.21 3.42 4.73
C ILE A 165 14.62 3.41 4.11
N ILE A 166 14.88 2.49 3.18
CA ILE A 166 16.22 2.23 2.61
C ILE A 166 16.72 3.35 1.72
N VAL A 167 15.80 4.06 1.06
CA VAL A 167 16.12 5.21 0.21
C VAL A 167 15.67 6.49 0.89
N GLY A 168 14.41 6.57 1.32
CA GLY A 168 13.84 7.80 1.86
C GLY A 168 14.52 8.24 3.15
N VAL A 169 14.54 7.39 4.17
CA VAL A 169 15.16 7.73 5.47
C VAL A 169 16.67 7.69 5.37
N ASN A 170 17.22 6.58 4.88
CA ASN A 170 18.67 6.34 4.85
C ASN A 170 19.44 7.40 4.04
N ARG A 171 18.87 7.89 2.91
CA ARG A 171 19.52 8.93 2.08
C ARG A 171 19.00 10.34 2.34
N GLY A 172 17.91 10.48 3.10
CA GLY A 172 17.29 11.78 3.39
C GLY A 172 17.83 12.46 4.64
N LEU A 173 18.42 11.69 5.57
CA LEU A 173 19.03 12.21 6.80
C LEU A 173 20.51 12.56 6.61
N ASP A 174 21.05 13.45 7.46
CA ASP A 174 22.49 13.79 7.48
C ASP A 174 23.30 12.64 8.09
N THR A 175 23.54 11.61 7.27
CA THR A 175 24.22 10.38 7.68
C THR A 175 25.58 10.66 8.31
N ASN A 176 26.33 11.65 7.83
CA ASN A 176 27.68 11.94 8.31
C ASN A 176 27.64 12.46 9.75
N LYS A 177 26.90 13.55 9.99
CA LYS A 177 26.84 14.15 11.33
C LYS A 177 26.17 13.24 12.34
N ILE A 178 25.10 12.55 11.93
CA ILE A 178 24.38 11.64 12.83
C ILE A 178 25.27 10.43 13.16
N SER A 179 26.02 9.89 12.19
CA SER A 179 26.92 8.76 12.45
C SER A 179 28.02 9.11 13.45
N GLU A 180 28.61 10.31 13.37
CA GLU A 180 29.58 10.78 14.36
C GLU A 180 28.99 10.81 15.78
N ALA A 181 27.76 11.34 15.92
CA ALA A 181 27.06 11.38 17.20
C ALA A 181 26.68 9.97 17.71
N LEU A 182 26.26 9.06 16.83
CA LEU A 182 25.92 7.68 17.18
C LEU A 182 27.15 6.92 17.68
N LEU A 183 28.28 7.04 16.98
CA LEU A 183 29.54 6.40 17.36
C LEU A 183 30.03 6.90 18.73
N ALA A 184 29.89 8.19 19.02
CA ALA A 184 30.20 8.76 20.33
C ALA A 184 29.36 8.19 21.48
N ASN A 185 28.16 7.65 21.17
CA ASN A 185 27.25 7.02 22.13
C ASN A 185 27.24 5.48 22.05
N GLY A 186 28.23 4.87 21.37
CA GLY A 186 28.35 3.41 21.26
C GLY A 186 27.33 2.74 20.34
N SER A 187 26.72 3.50 19.42
CA SER A 187 25.77 3.02 18.41
C SER A 187 26.35 3.12 17.00
N SER A 188 25.62 2.61 16.00
CA SER A 188 25.98 2.67 14.58
C SER A 188 24.81 3.16 13.74
N TRP A 189 25.12 3.62 12.52
CA TRP A 189 24.10 4.02 11.56
C TRP A 189 23.10 2.89 11.26
N ASP A 190 23.59 1.67 11.09
CA ASP A 190 22.76 0.50 10.83
C ASP A 190 21.84 0.18 12.02
N ALA A 191 22.35 0.29 13.25
CA ALA A 191 21.55 0.11 14.46
C ALA A 191 20.45 1.19 14.56
N TYR A 192 20.77 2.44 14.21
CA TYR A 192 19.81 3.53 14.18
C TYR A 192 18.74 3.33 13.11
N LEU A 193 19.12 2.93 11.90
CA LEU A 193 18.17 2.63 10.83
C LEU A 193 17.27 1.45 11.22
N GLN A 194 17.81 0.41 11.85
CA GLN A 194 17.03 -0.73 12.35
C GLN A 194 16.08 -0.33 13.49
N GLN A 195 16.48 0.61 14.35
CA GLN A 195 15.59 1.19 15.37
C GLN A 195 14.43 1.96 14.75
N ILE A 196 14.69 2.75 13.69
CA ILE A 196 13.64 3.44 12.93
C ILE A 196 12.69 2.42 12.31
N THR A 197 13.22 1.42 11.59
CA THR A 197 12.44 0.31 11.00
C THR A 197 11.53 -0.33 12.04
N SER A 198 12.09 -0.71 13.20
CA SER A 198 11.34 -1.35 14.29
C SER A 198 10.24 -0.45 14.84
N SER A 199 10.54 0.84 15.05
CA SER A 199 9.57 1.81 15.59
C SER A 199 8.42 2.04 14.61
N VAL A 200 8.73 2.24 13.33
CA VAL A 200 7.75 2.40 12.25
C VAL A 200 6.89 1.13 12.14
N ALA A 201 7.51 -0.06 12.18
CA ALA A 201 6.79 -1.33 12.12
C ALA A 201 5.82 -1.50 13.29
N LEU A 202 6.23 -1.16 14.52
CA LEU A 202 5.38 -1.26 15.70
C LEU A 202 4.21 -0.27 15.65
N ILE A 203 4.45 1.00 15.28
CA ILE A 203 3.40 2.02 15.13
C ILE A 203 2.36 1.56 14.11
N HIS A 204 2.82 1.11 12.95
CA HIS A 204 1.95 0.60 11.91
C HIS A 204 1.25 -0.69 12.32
N ALA A 205 1.89 -1.60 13.05
CA ALA A 205 1.25 -2.81 13.54
C ALA A 205 0.10 -2.51 14.52
N CYS A 206 0.27 -1.52 15.39
CA CYS A 206 -0.79 -1.08 16.30
C CYS A 206 -2.01 -0.55 15.53
N VAL A 207 -1.81 0.39 14.60
CA VAL A 207 -2.91 1.01 13.85
C VAL A 207 -3.49 0.04 12.82
N GLY A 208 -2.64 -0.71 12.12
CA GLY A 208 -2.99 -1.65 11.07
C GLY A 208 -3.86 -2.79 11.53
N THR A 209 -3.76 -3.18 12.80
CA THR A 209 -4.63 -4.22 13.38
C THR A 209 -6.10 -3.81 13.34
N LEU A 210 -6.38 -2.51 13.40
CA LEU A 210 -7.73 -1.94 13.37
C LEU A 210 -8.19 -1.59 11.94
N MET A 211 -7.30 -1.61 10.95
CA MET A 211 -7.66 -1.23 9.57
C MET A 211 -8.73 -2.12 8.94
N PRO A 212 -8.70 -3.46 9.07
CA PRO A 212 -9.79 -4.32 8.57
C PRO A 212 -11.14 -4.00 9.21
N VAL A 213 -11.16 -3.62 10.49
CA VAL A 213 -12.37 -3.19 11.19
C VAL A 213 -12.90 -1.91 10.57
N LEU A 214 -12.02 -0.92 10.38
CA LEU A 214 -12.38 0.34 9.74
C LEU A 214 -12.92 0.11 8.32
N MET A 215 -12.29 -0.78 7.55
CA MET A 215 -12.74 -1.14 6.20
C MET A 215 -14.15 -1.72 6.22
N ALA A 216 -14.43 -2.69 7.10
CA ALA A 216 -15.75 -3.25 7.25
C ALA A 216 -16.79 -2.18 7.65
N MET A 217 -16.45 -1.32 8.61
CA MET A 217 -17.31 -0.22 9.06
C MET A 217 -17.61 0.79 7.96
N MET A 218 -16.63 1.12 7.11
CA MET A 218 -16.85 2.01 5.96
C MET A 218 -17.80 1.37 4.95
N LEU A 219 -17.67 0.07 4.68
CA LEU A 219 -18.58 -0.66 3.81
C LEU A 219 -20.01 -0.64 4.36
N THR A 220 -20.21 -1.02 5.61
CA THR A 220 -21.57 -1.07 6.19
C THR A 220 -22.21 0.30 6.33
N ARG A 221 -21.42 1.33 6.65
CA ARG A 221 -21.92 2.70 6.83
C ARG A 221 -22.33 3.37 5.53
N PHE A 222 -21.50 3.27 4.50
CA PHE A 222 -21.67 4.05 3.27
C PHE A 222 -22.32 3.26 2.15
N PHE A 223 -22.14 1.94 2.13
CA PHE A 223 -22.59 1.08 1.04
C PHE A 223 -23.63 0.03 1.47
N GLY A 224 -23.94 -0.08 2.77
CA GLY A 224 -24.97 -0.97 3.28
C GLY A 224 -26.38 -0.43 3.13
N LYS A 225 -27.35 -1.34 2.96
CA LYS A 225 -28.79 -1.05 2.92
C LYS A 225 -29.24 -0.16 4.09
N ASN A 226 -28.83 -0.51 5.31
CA ASN A 226 -29.21 0.19 6.53
C ASN A 226 -28.24 1.32 6.91
N ARG A 227 -27.16 1.51 6.15
CA ARG A 227 -26.12 2.54 6.38
C ARG A 227 -25.64 2.59 7.85
N SER A 228 -25.37 1.43 8.43
CA SER A 228 -25.15 1.25 9.86
C SER A 228 -23.68 1.05 10.22
N TRP A 229 -23.22 1.73 11.26
CA TRP A 229 -21.91 1.47 11.88
C TRP A 229 -21.89 0.16 12.67
N LYS A 230 -23.03 -0.22 13.25
CA LYS A 230 -23.14 -1.39 14.14
C LYS A 230 -22.98 -2.70 13.37
N GLU A 231 -23.51 -2.77 12.15
CA GLU A 231 -23.32 -3.93 11.27
C GLU A 231 -21.84 -4.19 10.98
N GLY A 232 -21.00 -3.14 10.95
CA GLY A 232 -19.56 -3.29 10.79
C GLY A 232 -18.87 -3.93 12.00
N LEU A 233 -19.50 -3.94 13.17
CA LEU A 233 -18.96 -4.53 14.39
C LEU A 233 -19.25 -6.02 14.52
N ASP A 234 -20.22 -6.56 13.78
CA ASP A 234 -20.52 -8.00 13.82
C ASP A 234 -19.33 -8.84 13.33
N ILE A 235 -18.56 -8.32 12.38
CA ILE A 235 -17.35 -8.97 11.85
C ILE A 235 -16.09 -8.68 12.69
N LEU A 236 -16.21 -7.94 13.79
CA LEU A 236 -15.08 -7.48 14.60
C LEU A 236 -14.08 -8.60 14.98
N PRO A 237 -14.51 -9.80 15.41
CA PRO A 237 -13.58 -10.88 15.74
C PRO A 237 -12.73 -11.31 14.54
N PHE A 238 -13.35 -11.51 13.38
CA PHE A 238 -12.64 -11.85 12.15
C PHE A 238 -11.74 -10.72 11.67
N ALA A 239 -12.22 -9.47 11.74
CA ALA A 239 -11.48 -8.31 11.27
C ALA A 239 -10.22 -8.05 12.12
N ILE A 240 -10.32 -8.13 13.45
CA ILE A 240 -9.14 -8.05 14.33
C ILE A 240 -8.19 -9.21 14.08
N PHE A 241 -8.71 -10.43 13.93
CA PHE A 241 -7.90 -11.60 13.58
C PHE A 241 -7.14 -11.38 12.27
N ALA A 242 -7.79 -10.88 11.22
CA ALA A 242 -7.15 -10.59 9.95
C ALA A 242 -6.14 -9.44 10.03
N GLY A 243 -6.40 -8.45 10.88
CA GLY A 243 -5.45 -7.41 11.23
C GLY A 243 -4.18 -8.01 11.83
N LEU A 244 -4.33 -8.81 12.90
CA LEU A 244 -3.22 -9.48 13.58
C LEU A 244 -2.46 -10.47 12.69
N ALA A 245 -3.15 -11.22 11.83
CA ALA A 245 -2.54 -12.16 10.90
C ALA A 245 -1.57 -11.46 9.92
N PHE A 246 -1.82 -10.19 9.60
CA PHE A 246 -0.91 -9.34 8.85
C PHE A 246 0.13 -8.66 9.76
N THR A 247 -0.32 -7.98 10.82
CA THR A 247 0.52 -7.06 11.60
C THR A 247 1.55 -7.77 12.47
N VAL A 248 1.27 -8.98 12.95
CA VAL A 248 2.23 -9.73 13.77
C VAL A 248 3.44 -10.17 12.95
N PRO A 249 3.31 -10.88 11.81
CA PRO A 249 4.47 -11.17 10.97
C PRO A 249 5.16 -9.91 10.43
N TYR A 250 4.38 -8.88 10.08
CA TYR A 250 4.89 -7.57 9.66
C TYR A 250 5.81 -6.94 10.72
N ALA A 251 5.37 -6.89 11.98
CA ALA A 251 6.16 -6.33 13.08
C ALA A 251 7.40 -7.17 13.37
N LEU A 252 7.25 -8.49 13.46
CA LEU A 252 8.37 -9.40 13.73
C LEU A 252 9.46 -9.29 12.66
N THR A 253 9.07 -9.30 11.38
CA THR A 253 10.04 -9.15 10.30
C THR A 253 10.67 -7.76 10.27
N GLY A 254 9.94 -6.70 10.61
CA GLY A 254 10.52 -5.35 10.77
C GLY A 254 11.56 -5.28 11.90
N ILE A 255 11.30 -5.95 13.02
CA ILE A 255 12.18 -5.98 14.19
C ILE A 255 13.43 -6.84 13.95
N PHE A 256 13.28 -7.98 13.28
CA PHE A 256 14.34 -9.00 13.22
C PHE A 256 15.03 -9.12 11.86
N LEU A 257 14.38 -8.75 10.74
CA LEU A 257 14.89 -9.01 9.39
C LEU A 257 15.19 -7.75 8.57
N GLY A 258 14.62 -6.60 8.92
CA GLY A 258 14.86 -5.33 8.22
C GLY A 258 13.63 -4.75 7.53
N ALA A 259 13.83 -3.71 6.73
CA ALA A 259 12.76 -2.92 6.12
C ALA A 259 12.17 -3.57 4.85
N GLU A 260 12.85 -4.56 4.28
CA GLU A 260 12.52 -5.21 3.02
C GLU A 260 11.32 -6.16 3.13
N PHE A 261 11.14 -6.76 4.30
CA PHE A 261 10.26 -7.91 4.52
C PHE A 261 8.87 -7.61 5.11
N PRO A 262 8.62 -6.56 5.93
CA PRO A 262 7.38 -6.39 6.67
C PRO A 262 6.10 -6.54 5.85
N SER A 263 5.94 -5.72 4.81
CA SER A 263 4.71 -5.71 4.00
C SER A 263 4.58 -6.97 3.14
N LEU A 264 5.70 -7.50 2.65
CA LEU A 264 5.71 -8.69 1.80
C LEU A 264 5.32 -9.94 2.61
N VAL A 265 6.00 -10.18 3.73
CA VAL A 265 5.78 -11.35 4.58
C VAL A 265 4.46 -11.22 5.34
N GLY A 266 4.16 -10.04 5.89
CA GLY A 266 2.87 -9.75 6.52
C GLY A 266 1.70 -9.97 5.57
N GLY A 267 1.81 -9.47 4.33
CA GLY A 267 0.79 -9.65 3.30
C GLY A 267 0.59 -11.11 2.92
N LEU A 268 1.67 -11.83 2.63
CA LEU A 268 1.62 -13.22 2.20
C LEU A 268 1.10 -14.16 3.29
N LEU A 269 1.66 -14.08 4.51
CA LEU A 269 1.23 -14.90 5.63
C LEU A 269 -0.18 -14.52 6.09
N GLY A 270 -0.48 -13.22 6.16
CA GLY A 270 -1.82 -12.74 6.47
C GLY A 270 -2.86 -13.28 5.49
N LEU A 271 -2.56 -13.24 4.19
CA LEU A 271 -3.46 -13.80 3.17
C LEU A 271 -3.67 -15.31 3.37
N ALA A 272 -2.59 -16.07 3.55
CA ALA A 272 -2.68 -17.53 3.74
C ALA A 272 -3.51 -17.89 4.99
N ILE A 273 -3.23 -17.24 6.12
CA ILE A 273 -3.89 -17.48 7.41
C ILE A 273 -5.38 -17.09 7.33
N VAL A 274 -5.68 -15.91 6.80
CA VAL A 274 -7.05 -15.37 6.76
C VAL A 274 -7.92 -16.16 5.78
N VAL A 275 -7.39 -16.53 4.62
CA VAL A 275 -8.10 -17.39 3.65
C VAL A 275 -8.41 -18.75 4.28
N PHE A 276 -7.44 -19.36 4.97
CA PHE A 276 -7.64 -20.65 5.63
C PHE A 276 -8.69 -20.55 6.75
N ALA A 277 -8.62 -19.52 7.59
CA ALA A 277 -9.58 -19.27 8.65
C ALA A 277 -11.00 -19.06 8.09
N ALA A 278 -11.14 -18.22 7.06
CA ALA A 278 -12.42 -17.95 6.41
C ALA A 278 -13.05 -19.22 5.82
N LYS A 279 -12.27 -20.07 5.13
CA LYS A 279 -12.75 -21.35 4.59
C LYS A 279 -13.22 -22.32 5.66
N ARG A 280 -12.68 -22.22 6.88
CA ARG A 280 -13.10 -23.04 8.04
C ARG A 280 -14.21 -22.39 8.87
N GLY A 281 -14.71 -21.22 8.48
CA GLY A 281 -15.68 -20.46 9.26
C GLY A 281 -15.12 -19.94 10.59
N PHE A 282 -13.80 -19.89 10.75
CA PHE A 282 -13.18 -19.45 12.01
C PHE A 282 -13.37 -17.95 12.18
N LEU A 283 -14.09 -17.54 13.23
CA LEU A 283 -14.44 -16.17 13.59
C LEU A 283 -15.28 -15.41 12.54
N VAL A 284 -15.66 -16.05 11.44
CA VAL A 284 -16.55 -15.48 10.42
C VAL A 284 -17.92 -15.23 11.05
N PRO A 285 -18.56 -14.07 10.82
CA PRO A 285 -19.87 -13.76 11.39
C PRO A 285 -20.95 -14.72 10.89
N ASP A 286 -21.88 -15.08 11.77
CA ASP A 286 -23.05 -15.89 11.40
C ASP A 286 -24.01 -15.11 10.49
N SER A 287 -24.07 -13.79 10.67
CA SER A 287 -24.85 -12.88 9.81
C SER A 287 -24.06 -12.56 8.53
N GLN A 288 -24.66 -12.87 7.39
CA GLN A 288 -24.11 -12.50 6.09
C GLN A 288 -24.47 -11.05 5.77
N TRP A 289 -23.46 -10.26 5.41
CA TRP A 289 -23.65 -8.91 4.92
C TRP A 289 -23.32 -8.83 3.42
N ASP A 290 -24.25 -8.28 2.66
CA ASP A 290 -24.11 -8.01 1.22
C ASP A 290 -24.64 -6.61 0.89
N PHE A 291 -24.29 -6.13 -0.29
CA PHE A 291 -24.85 -4.91 -0.85
C PHE A 291 -26.34 -5.09 -1.18
N GLU A 292 -27.07 -3.98 -1.29
CA GLU A 292 -28.43 -4.02 -1.85
C GLU A 292 -28.39 -4.46 -3.33
N ASP A 293 -29.52 -4.88 -3.90
CA ASP A 293 -29.60 -5.19 -5.34
C ASP A 293 -29.05 -4.04 -6.19
N GLU A 294 -28.21 -4.35 -7.18
CA GLU A 294 -27.53 -3.39 -8.07
C GLU A 294 -28.50 -2.40 -8.73
N LYS A 295 -29.74 -2.82 -8.99
CA LYS A 295 -30.80 -1.95 -9.57
C LYS A 295 -31.15 -0.76 -8.68
N ASN A 296 -30.91 -0.88 -7.38
CA ASN A 296 -31.20 0.14 -6.38
C ASN A 296 -29.96 0.97 -6.01
N TRP A 297 -28.80 0.71 -6.64
CA TRP A 297 -27.60 1.48 -6.36
C TRP A 297 -27.71 2.92 -6.88
N PRO A 298 -27.26 3.91 -6.10
CA PRO A 298 -27.09 5.27 -6.58
C PRO A 298 -26.15 5.32 -7.80
N ALA A 299 -26.45 6.19 -8.77
CA ALA A 299 -25.63 6.34 -9.98
C ALA A 299 -24.16 6.71 -9.65
N GLU A 300 -23.93 7.43 -8.55
CA GLU A 300 -22.60 7.77 -8.03
C GLU A 300 -21.75 6.56 -7.61
N TRP A 301 -22.36 5.41 -7.34
CA TRP A 301 -21.63 4.18 -7.03
C TRP A 301 -21.19 3.42 -8.28
N LEU A 302 -21.87 3.69 -9.40
CA LEU A 302 -21.61 3.06 -10.69
C LEU A 302 -20.46 3.80 -11.39
N GLY A 303 -19.42 3.05 -11.76
CA GLY A 303 -18.35 3.58 -12.60
C GLY A 303 -18.81 3.75 -14.04
N SER A 304 -18.24 4.72 -14.76
CA SER A 304 -18.42 4.85 -16.22
C SER A 304 -17.77 3.72 -17.01
N LEU A 305 -16.88 2.94 -16.38
CA LEU A 305 -16.16 1.82 -16.96
C LEU A 305 -16.97 0.53 -16.81
N LYS A 306 -17.55 0.07 -17.93
CA LYS A 306 -17.94 -1.34 -18.07
C LYS A 306 -16.66 -2.16 -18.23
N ILE A 307 -16.23 -2.84 -17.18
CA ILE A 307 -15.13 -3.81 -17.27
C ILE A 307 -15.65 -4.99 -18.08
N ASP A 308 -15.21 -5.13 -19.33
CA ASP A 308 -15.52 -6.30 -20.15
C ASP A 308 -14.68 -7.48 -19.65
N LEU A 309 -15.28 -8.27 -18.75
CA LEU A 309 -14.67 -9.43 -18.10
C LEU A 309 -14.34 -10.59 -19.07
N LYS A 310 -14.67 -10.47 -20.36
CA LYS A 310 -14.47 -11.51 -21.38
C LYS A 310 -13.08 -11.53 -22.01
N GLN A 311 -12.19 -10.59 -21.69
CA GLN A 311 -10.84 -10.52 -22.28
C GLN A 311 -9.73 -11.27 -21.51
N GLU A 312 -10.07 -12.20 -20.62
CA GLU A 312 -9.05 -12.98 -19.91
C GLU A 312 -8.91 -14.40 -20.52
N SER A 313 -7.65 -14.73 -20.85
CA SER A 313 -7.17 -15.99 -21.41
C SER A 313 -7.88 -17.22 -20.83
N ASN A 314 -8.40 -18.07 -21.73
CA ASN A 314 -9.06 -19.36 -21.44
C ASN A 314 -8.12 -20.44 -20.86
N LYS A 315 -6.94 -20.08 -20.36
CA LYS A 315 -5.94 -21.03 -19.85
C LYS A 315 -6.18 -21.25 -18.35
N SER A 316 -6.74 -22.41 -18.00
CA SER A 316 -6.88 -22.82 -16.60
C SER A 316 -5.54 -23.29 -16.06
N MET A 317 -4.98 -22.56 -15.08
CA MET A 317 -3.85 -23.02 -14.27
C MET A 317 -4.31 -23.38 -12.85
N SER A 318 -3.61 -24.31 -12.19
CA SER A 318 -3.93 -24.67 -10.81
C SER A 318 -3.58 -23.54 -9.84
N MET A 319 -4.25 -23.49 -8.69
CA MET A 319 -4.00 -22.46 -7.68
C MET A 319 -2.54 -22.47 -7.21
N ALA A 320 -1.96 -23.65 -6.99
CA ALA A 320 -0.54 -23.75 -6.61
C ALA A 320 0.40 -23.18 -7.67
N MET A 321 0.12 -23.42 -8.97
CA MET A 321 0.92 -22.83 -10.05
C MET A 321 0.71 -21.32 -10.18
N ALA A 322 -0.48 -20.80 -9.89
CA ALA A 322 -0.76 -19.37 -9.95
C ALA A 322 0.05 -18.55 -8.92
N TRP A 323 0.44 -19.20 -7.82
CA TRP A 323 1.29 -18.62 -6.77
C TRP A 323 2.77 -18.94 -6.92
N ALA A 324 3.14 -19.85 -7.83
CA ALA A 324 4.54 -20.19 -8.09
C ALA A 324 5.21 -19.11 -8.95
N PRO A 325 6.51 -18.80 -8.74
CA PRO A 325 7.25 -17.83 -9.54
C PRO A 325 7.52 -18.29 -10.99
N THR A 326 7.00 -19.46 -11.40
CA THR A 326 7.21 -20.01 -12.73
C THR A 326 6.43 -19.23 -13.78
N CYS A 327 7.16 -18.50 -14.62
CA CYS A 327 6.61 -17.94 -15.85
C CYS A 327 6.24 -19.09 -16.79
N TYR A 328 4.96 -19.43 -16.86
CA TYR A 328 4.45 -20.31 -17.90
C TYR A 328 4.45 -19.54 -19.22
N TRP A 329 5.57 -19.57 -19.93
CA TRP A 329 5.61 -19.17 -21.34
C TRP A 329 5.12 -20.37 -22.17
N PRO A 330 4.00 -20.25 -22.91
CA PRO A 330 3.58 -21.27 -23.86
C PRO A 330 4.55 -21.39 -25.04
#